data_AF-A0AAW2MAI9-F1
#
_entry.id   AF-A0AAW2MAI9-F1
#
_cell.length_a   1.000
_cell.length_b   1.000
_cell.length_c   1.000
_cell.angle_alpha   90.00
_cell.angle_beta   90.00
_cell.angle_gamma   90.00
#
_symmetry.space_group_name_H-M   'P 1'
#
loop_
_entity.id
_entity.type
_entity.pdbx_description
1 polymer ?
#
loop_
_entity_poly.entity_id
_entity_poly.type
_entity_poly.pdbx_seq_one_letter_code
_entity_poly.pdbx_strand_id
1 'polypeptide(L)'
;MDVEPIKALGKDGNAVSTQHEKEIKYLLEGVNIDDEGFEFQDVGDSEWQDFEFYGFDDSSNEDYKQPNQFSSDSETPSFVLEDLEVSSDENIFLNRNQPLSSTTTKPTQRVIATEMDEIVHKNLKVNGINMHVAEIGKGPDCVLFLHGFPELWYSWRHQMLHLSAHGYRAIAPDLRGYGDTDVPPSATSYTVFHVVGDLVALLDELGLEKVFLVGHDWGAMIAWTFCLIRPDKIKALVNTSIVFQPRNPAVQPIQGYRALLGDGFYMCRFQEPGKAEAAFASAGAQAVISTFLSVRDVKPPCIPVQIDLGALFKSPVALPSWLTEEDVNYYASKFDKTGFTGGLNYYRAMDLSWELSAAWTGSQIKVPVKFLIGDLDLTYHFPGVKDYIDNGGFKKYVPLLEQVVVMEGVAHFLNQERPEEVSEHIYDFIKKF
;
A
#
# COMPACT_ATOMS: atom_id res chain seq x y z
N MET A 1 7.70 -38.18 -10.90
CA MET A 1 8.40 -37.30 -11.85
C MET A 1 8.97 -36.21 -10.99
N ASP A 2 10.26 -36.31 -10.71
CA ASP A 2 10.97 -35.39 -9.83
C ASP A 2 10.98 -34.00 -10.45
N VAL A 3 10.54 -33.01 -9.69
CA VAL A 3 10.54 -31.60 -10.09
C VAL A 3 11.85 -31.02 -9.58
N GLU A 4 12.78 -30.71 -10.49
CA GLU A 4 14.01 -30.00 -10.14
C GLU A 4 13.70 -28.55 -9.69
N PRO A 5 14.44 -28.01 -8.71
CA PRO A 5 14.23 -26.65 -8.23
C PRO A 5 14.68 -25.62 -9.28
N ILE A 6 13.79 -24.66 -9.58
CA ILE A 6 14.04 -23.54 -10.48
C ILE A 6 15.08 -22.61 -9.84
N LYS A 7 16.28 -22.54 -10.41
CA LYS A 7 17.29 -21.53 -10.06
C LYS A 7 16.90 -20.18 -10.66
N ALA A 8 16.62 -19.19 -9.81
CA ALA A 8 16.46 -17.81 -10.24
C ALA A 8 17.86 -17.18 -10.44
N LEU A 9 18.26 -16.99 -11.70
CA LEU A 9 19.50 -16.29 -12.04
C LEU A 9 19.23 -14.79 -12.18
N GLY A 10 19.94 -13.98 -11.39
CA GLY A 10 20.01 -12.53 -11.59
C GLY A 10 20.74 -12.19 -12.90
N LYS A 11 20.42 -11.05 -13.51
CA LYS A 11 20.99 -10.61 -14.81
C LYS A 11 22.51 -10.49 -14.84
N ASP A 12 23.17 -10.45 -13.69
CA ASP A 12 24.62 -10.27 -13.56
C ASP A 12 25.38 -11.57 -13.22
N GLY A 13 24.70 -12.73 -13.23
CA GLY A 13 25.34 -14.03 -12.91
C GLY A 13 25.72 -14.21 -11.44
N ASN A 14 25.41 -13.25 -10.56
CA ASN A 14 25.56 -13.39 -9.12
C ASN A 14 24.37 -14.13 -8.51
N ALA A 15 24.66 -15.07 -7.60
CA ALA A 15 23.66 -15.80 -6.85
C ALA A 15 22.77 -14.84 -6.05
N VAL A 16 21.45 -15.06 -6.12
CA VAL A 16 20.50 -14.48 -5.16
C VAL A 16 20.97 -14.89 -3.77
N SER A 17 21.03 -13.94 -2.82
CA SER A 17 21.61 -14.26 -1.51
C SER A 17 20.87 -15.44 -0.86
N THR A 18 21.61 -16.35 -0.24
CA THR A 18 21.11 -17.61 0.34
C THR A 18 19.93 -17.41 1.31
N GLN A 19 19.82 -16.24 1.93
CA GLN A 19 18.69 -15.87 2.78
C GLN A 19 17.38 -15.67 2.00
N HIS A 20 17.43 -15.04 0.81
CA HIS A 20 16.23 -14.81 0.00
C HIS A 20 15.70 -16.12 -0.59
N GLU A 21 16.58 -17.04 -0.98
CA GLU A 21 16.16 -18.37 -1.44
C GLU A 21 15.47 -19.17 -0.32
N LYS A 22 16.01 -19.12 0.91
CA LYS A 22 15.38 -19.74 2.09
C LYS A 22 13.98 -19.17 2.36
N GLU A 23 13.80 -17.86 2.26
CA GLU A 23 12.52 -17.21 2.49
C GLU A 23 11.49 -17.51 1.41
N ILE A 24 11.88 -17.45 0.12
CA ILE A 24 11.00 -17.84 -0.98
C ILE A 24 10.59 -19.30 -0.82
N LYS A 25 11.52 -20.18 -0.44
CA LYS A 25 11.23 -21.59 -0.20
C LYS A 25 10.30 -21.80 1.00
N TYR A 26 10.49 -21.09 2.12
CA TYR A 26 9.57 -21.11 3.25
C TYR A 26 8.16 -20.65 2.85
N LEU A 27 8.07 -19.56 2.07
CA LEU A 27 6.80 -19.05 1.56
C LEU A 27 6.06 -20.06 0.68
N LEU A 28 6.79 -20.80 -0.17
CA LEU A 28 6.20 -21.74 -1.13
C LEU A 28 5.91 -23.12 -0.53
N GLU A 29 6.74 -23.60 0.40
CA GLU A 29 6.71 -24.99 0.88
C GLU A 29 6.30 -25.14 2.36
N GLY A 30 6.32 -24.05 3.14
CA GLY A 30 6.00 -24.07 4.57
C GLY A 30 7.04 -24.78 5.45
N VAL A 31 8.27 -24.97 4.96
CA VAL A 31 9.35 -25.68 5.67
C VAL A 31 10.37 -24.69 6.21
N ASN A 32 10.52 -24.65 7.55
CA ASN A 32 11.56 -23.87 8.21
C ASN A 32 12.94 -24.51 7.94
N ILE A 33 13.91 -23.73 7.45
CA ILE A 33 15.26 -24.23 7.15
C ILE A 33 16.20 -23.71 8.24
N ASP A 34 16.36 -24.51 9.29
CA ASP A 34 17.35 -24.25 10.34
C ASP A 34 18.78 -24.43 9.82
N ASP A 35 19.73 -23.67 10.37
CA ASP A 35 21.15 -23.55 9.98
C ASP A 35 22.01 -24.79 10.31
N GLU A 36 21.71 -25.95 9.74
CA GLU A 36 22.64 -27.09 9.78
C GLU A 36 23.15 -27.45 8.37
N GLY A 37 24.35 -26.94 8.07
CA GLY A 37 25.42 -27.58 7.30
C GLY A 37 25.08 -28.18 5.92
N PHE A 38 25.34 -27.42 4.86
CA PHE A 38 25.69 -27.98 3.55
C PHE A 38 27.14 -27.63 3.21
N GLU A 39 28.03 -28.62 3.27
CA GLU A 39 29.29 -28.61 2.51
C GLU A 39 28.97 -28.83 1.04
N PHE A 40 29.35 -27.89 0.17
CA PHE A 40 29.31 -28.11 -1.27
C PHE A 40 30.59 -28.82 -1.70
N GLN A 41 30.44 -30.04 -2.22
CA GLN A 41 31.48 -30.70 -3.01
C GLN A 41 31.67 -29.94 -4.32
N ASP A 42 32.91 -29.54 -4.54
CA ASP A 42 33.42 -28.97 -5.78
C ASP A 42 33.33 -30.02 -6.90
N VAL A 43 32.57 -29.73 -7.96
CA VAL A 43 32.57 -30.53 -9.19
C VAL A 43 32.97 -29.60 -10.33
N GLY A 44 34.20 -29.78 -10.77
CA GLY A 44 34.91 -28.90 -11.69
C GLY A 44 34.39 -28.88 -13.13
N ASP A 45 35.01 -27.95 -13.86
CA ASP A 45 34.85 -27.60 -15.26
C ASP A 45 34.58 -28.78 -16.21
N SER A 46 33.54 -28.67 -17.04
CA SER A 46 33.58 -29.17 -18.44
C SER A 46 32.40 -28.70 -19.30
N GLU A 47 32.78 -28.30 -20.53
CA GLU A 47 32.05 -28.34 -21.81
C GLU A 47 30.88 -27.37 -22.07
N TRP A 48 31.22 -26.24 -22.72
CA TRP A 48 30.33 -25.51 -23.60
C TRP A 48 30.27 -26.21 -24.97
N GLN A 49 29.07 -26.52 -25.47
CA GLN A 49 28.82 -26.85 -26.88
C GLN A 49 27.92 -25.79 -27.51
N ASP A 50 28.33 -25.39 -28.70
CA ASP A 50 27.77 -24.39 -29.59
C ASP A 50 26.33 -24.69 -30.04
N PHE A 51 25.50 -23.66 -30.18
CA PHE A 51 24.37 -23.66 -31.12
C PHE A 51 24.28 -22.34 -31.87
N GLU A 52 24.22 -22.47 -33.19
CA GLU A 52 24.24 -21.43 -34.22
C GLU A 52 22.98 -20.55 -34.23
N PHE A 53 23.19 -19.24 -34.40
CA PHE A 53 22.15 -18.26 -34.69
C PHE A 53 21.75 -18.30 -36.17
N TYR A 54 20.47 -18.50 -36.45
CA TYR A 54 19.87 -18.16 -37.75
C TYR A 54 19.50 -16.67 -37.77
N GLY A 55 20.12 -15.92 -38.68
CA GLY A 55 19.80 -14.53 -38.96
C GLY A 55 18.67 -14.36 -39.98
N PHE A 56 17.96 -13.24 -39.88
CA PHE A 56 17.24 -12.50 -40.93
C PHE A 56 17.15 -11.06 -40.41
N ASP A 57 18.04 -10.18 -40.88
CA ASP A 57 17.96 -9.31 -42.06
C ASP A 57 17.07 -8.08 -41.84
N ASP A 58 17.69 -6.95 -42.12
CA ASP A 58 17.40 -5.59 -41.73
C ASP A 58 17.26 -4.80 -43.04
N SER A 59 16.05 -4.30 -43.35
CA SER A 59 15.90 -3.15 -44.26
C SER A 59 14.47 -2.63 -44.33
N SER A 60 14.40 -1.29 -44.27
CA SER A 60 13.29 -0.38 -44.63
C SER A 60 12.14 -0.26 -43.60
N ASN A 61 11.64 0.92 -43.23
CA ASN A 61 11.89 2.26 -43.74
C ASN A 61 11.52 3.33 -42.70
N GLU A 62 12.22 4.44 -42.81
CA GLU A 62 11.98 5.74 -42.19
C GLU A 62 10.53 6.23 -42.32
N ASP A 63 10.02 6.85 -41.25
CA ASP A 63 9.46 8.21 -41.28
C ASP A 63 8.82 8.55 -39.92
N TYR A 64 9.31 9.58 -39.23
CA TYR A 64 8.49 10.63 -38.61
C TYR A 64 9.39 11.72 -38.00
N LYS A 65 9.39 12.88 -38.67
CA LYS A 65 10.11 14.10 -38.29
C LYS A 65 9.41 14.83 -37.13
N GLN A 66 10.23 15.42 -36.25
CA GLN A 66 9.82 16.45 -35.29
C GLN A 66 9.46 17.78 -35.98
N PRO A 67 8.60 18.62 -35.38
CA PRO A 67 8.54 20.04 -35.71
C PRO A 67 9.17 20.93 -34.63
N ASN A 68 9.96 21.88 -35.14
CA ASN A 68 10.65 22.96 -34.43
C ASN A 68 9.72 24.07 -33.89
N GLN A 69 10.32 24.77 -32.93
CA GLN A 69 10.10 26.14 -32.46
C GLN A 69 9.49 27.14 -33.47
N PHE A 70 8.61 28.01 -32.95
CA PHE A 70 8.35 29.35 -33.48
C PHE A 70 8.30 30.37 -32.34
N SER A 71 8.91 31.53 -32.58
CA SER A 71 9.02 32.68 -31.67
C SER A 71 7.84 33.65 -31.81
N SER A 72 7.62 34.37 -30.72
CA SER A 72 7.13 35.76 -30.58
C SER A 72 6.10 36.30 -31.59
N ASP A 73 4.91 36.63 -31.08
CA ASP A 73 4.42 38.02 -31.12
C ASP A 73 3.33 38.25 -30.07
N SER A 74 3.38 39.47 -29.53
CA SER A 74 2.49 40.08 -28.56
C SER A 74 1.10 40.36 -29.11
N GLU A 75 0.06 40.15 -28.31
CA GLU A 75 -0.86 41.20 -27.83
C GLU A 75 -2.11 40.57 -27.19
N THR A 76 -2.41 41.06 -26.00
CA THR A 76 -3.56 40.74 -25.14
C THR A 76 -4.90 41.17 -25.74
N PRO A 77 -5.99 40.51 -25.33
CA PRO A 77 -7.16 41.27 -24.88
C PRO A 77 -7.61 40.87 -23.48
N SER A 78 -7.75 41.90 -22.65
CA SER A 78 -8.44 41.94 -21.37
C SER A 78 -9.89 41.45 -21.49
N PHE A 79 -10.31 40.53 -20.62
CA PHE A 79 -11.72 40.30 -20.31
C PHE A 79 -12.01 40.70 -18.87
N VAL A 80 -13.04 41.53 -18.75
CA VAL A 80 -13.60 42.12 -17.54
C VAL A 80 -14.38 41.02 -16.80
N LEU A 81 -14.11 40.87 -15.50
CA LEU A 81 -14.99 40.18 -14.56
C LEU A 81 -16.07 41.18 -14.15
N GLU A 82 -17.30 40.93 -14.60
CA GLU A 82 -18.49 41.55 -14.02
C GLU A 82 -19.13 40.58 -13.02
N ASP A 83 -19.46 41.18 -11.88
CA ASP A 83 -20.11 40.60 -10.71
C ASP A 83 -21.44 39.93 -11.06
N LEU A 84 -21.74 38.79 -10.41
CA LEU A 84 -23.11 38.34 -10.25
C LEU A 84 -23.39 38.07 -8.77
N GLU A 85 -24.24 38.96 -8.25
CA GLU A 85 -24.76 39.03 -6.91
C GLU A 85 -25.66 37.84 -6.56
N VAL A 86 -25.68 37.61 -5.25
CA VAL A 86 -26.57 36.74 -4.49
C VAL A 86 -28.03 37.20 -4.66
N SER A 87 -28.92 36.27 -5.03
CA SER A 87 -30.37 36.47 -4.97
C SER A 87 -30.98 35.43 -4.05
N SER A 88 -31.37 35.89 -2.86
CA SER A 88 -32.34 35.25 -1.98
C SER A 88 -33.70 35.20 -2.65
N ASP A 89 -34.40 34.07 -2.58
CA ASP A 89 -35.86 34.08 -2.43
C ASP A 89 -36.37 32.75 -1.88
N GLU A 90 -36.99 32.87 -0.71
CA GLU A 90 -37.83 31.86 -0.08
C GLU A 90 -39.10 31.66 -0.91
N ASN A 91 -39.50 30.42 -1.15
CA ASN A 91 -40.93 30.13 -1.29
C ASN A 91 -41.29 28.75 -0.74
N ILE A 92 -42.26 28.84 0.17
CA ILE A 92 -42.86 27.80 1.00
C ILE A 92 -43.77 26.93 0.13
N PHE A 93 -43.55 25.61 0.14
CA PHE A 93 -44.61 24.64 -0.11
C PHE A 93 -44.58 23.55 0.96
N LEU A 94 -45.59 23.58 1.82
CA LEU A 94 -45.97 22.50 2.72
C LEU A 94 -46.47 21.33 1.89
N ASN A 95 -45.83 20.16 2.00
CA ASN A 95 -46.59 18.92 1.94
C ASN A 95 -45.98 17.83 2.84
N ARG A 96 -46.88 17.21 3.61
CA ARG A 96 -46.61 16.21 4.64
C ARG A 96 -45.98 14.95 4.03
N ASN A 97 -44.87 14.50 4.62
CA ASN A 97 -44.60 13.08 4.86
C ASN A 97 -43.68 12.97 6.08
N GLN A 98 -44.13 12.25 7.10
CA GLN A 98 -43.36 11.97 8.32
C GLN A 98 -42.17 11.06 7.99
N PRO A 99 -40.96 11.31 8.54
CA PRO A 99 -39.92 10.29 8.59
C PRO A 99 -40.01 9.49 9.90
N LEU A 100 -39.83 8.17 9.77
CA LEU A 100 -39.53 7.29 10.89
C LEU A 100 -38.26 7.76 11.59
N SER A 101 -38.33 7.83 12.92
CA SER A 101 -37.21 8.06 13.82
C SER A 101 -36.22 6.89 13.76
N SER A 102 -35.13 7.04 13.02
CA SER A 102 -33.88 6.31 13.29
C SER A 102 -32.86 7.30 13.86
N THR A 103 -32.86 7.45 15.18
CA THR A 103 -31.80 8.14 15.91
C THR A 103 -30.57 7.24 15.95
N THR A 104 -29.71 7.32 14.94
CA THR A 104 -28.30 6.94 15.06
C THR A 104 -27.57 8.08 15.76
N THR A 105 -27.49 8.00 17.09
CA THR A 105 -26.62 8.86 17.88
C THR A 105 -25.18 8.45 17.63
N LYS A 106 -24.38 9.35 17.02
CA LYS A 106 -22.92 9.20 16.95
C LYS A 106 -22.37 8.95 18.37
N PRO A 107 -21.51 7.94 18.58
CA PRO A 107 -20.92 7.72 19.89
C PRO A 107 -20.09 8.94 20.30
N THR A 108 -20.19 9.32 21.58
CA THR A 108 -19.38 10.41 22.13
C THR A 108 -17.92 9.95 22.26
N GLN A 109 -16.97 10.88 22.11
CA GLN A 109 -15.51 10.63 22.15
C GLN A 109 -15.05 9.86 23.42
N ARG A 110 -15.80 9.99 24.52
CA ARG A 110 -15.54 9.27 25.78
C ARG A 110 -15.86 7.77 25.72
N VAL A 111 -16.83 7.36 24.90
CA VAL A 111 -17.19 5.93 24.70
C VAL A 111 -16.13 5.23 23.86
N ILE A 112 -15.64 5.89 22.80
CA ILE A 112 -14.54 5.37 21.97
C ILE A 112 -13.27 5.18 22.81
N ALA A 113 -12.95 6.12 23.71
CA ALA A 113 -11.79 5.99 24.60
C ALA A 113 -11.89 4.75 25.51
N THR A 114 -13.07 4.44 26.05
CA THR A 114 -13.27 3.21 26.86
C THR A 114 -13.26 1.92 26.06
N GLU A 115 -13.60 1.96 24.77
CA GLU A 115 -13.55 0.79 23.88
C GLU A 115 -12.13 0.52 23.36
N MET A 116 -11.33 1.57 23.16
CA MET A 116 -9.91 1.46 22.82
C MET A 116 -9.09 0.75 23.92
N ASP A 117 -9.49 0.88 25.18
CA ASP A 117 -8.87 0.18 26.31
C ASP A 117 -9.06 -1.35 26.26
N GLU A 118 -10.01 -1.84 25.47
CA GLU A 118 -10.24 -3.28 25.27
C GLU A 118 -9.32 -3.91 24.23
N ILE A 119 -8.58 -3.09 23.46
CA ILE A 119 -7.61 -3.58 22.48
C ILE A 119 -6.39 -4.13 23.24
N VAL A 120 -6.13 -5.41 23.06
CA VAL A 120 -5.00 -6.11 23.65
C VAL A 120 -3.79 -5.97 22.75
N HIS A 121 -2.67 -5.52 23.31
CA HIS A 121 -1.40 -5.42 22.62
C HIS A 121 -0.47 -6.58 22.99
N LYS A 122 0.14 -7.22 21.99
CA LYS A 122 1.07 -8.33 22.14
C LYS A 122 2.33 -8.06 21.33
N ASN A 123 3.44 -8.65 21.76
CA ASN A 123 4.66 -8.73 20.96
C ASN A 123 4.92 -10.20 20.67
N LEU A 124 4.92 -10.57 19.39
CA LEU A 124 5.08 -11.94 18.93
C LEU A 124 6.37 -12.06 18.12
N LYS A 125 7.08 -13.18 18.28
CA LYS A 125 8.28 -13.47 17.48
C LYS A 125 7.85 -14.13 16.18
N VAL A 126 8.02 -13.45 15.07
CA VAL A 126 7.61 -13.91 13.74
C VAL A 126 8.73 -13.64 12.76
N ASN A 127 9.13 -14.64 11.96
CA ASN A 127 10.12 -14.48 10.90
C ASN A 127 11.41 -13.70 11.32
N GLY A 128 11.91 -13.98 12.53
CA GLY A 128 13.12 -13.35 13.08
C GLY A 128 12.96 -11.92 13.64
N ILE A 129 11.75 -11.36 13.68
CA ILE A 129 11.44 -10.05 14.27
C ILE A 129 10.46 -10.17 15.45
N ASN A 130 10.51 -9.21 16.38
CA ASN A 130 9.43 -8.99 17.34
C ASN A 130 8.41 -8.04 16.71
N MET A 131 7.22 -8.57 16.45
CA MET A 131 6.10 -7.84 15.86
C MET A 131 5.09 -7.45 16.92
N HIS A 132 4.79 -6.16 16.99
CA HIS A 132 3.65 -5.65 17.73
C HIS A 132 2.35 -6.01 17.02
N VAL A 133 1.37 -6.46 17.81
CA VAL A 133 0.05 -6.86 17.34
C VAL A 133 -1.01 -6.27 18.26
N ALA A 134 -1.91 -5.48 17.68
CA ALA A 134 -3.14 -5.05 18.33
C ALA A 134 -4.29 -6.02 17.99
N GLU A 135 -5.05 -6.45 18.99
CA GLU A 135 -6.10 -7.45 18.85
C GLU A 135 -7.33 -7.10 19.68
N ILE A 136 -8.53 -7.25 19.10
CA ILE A 136 -9.81 -7.14 19.81
C ILE A 136 -10.83 -8.14 19.26
N GLY A 137 -11.78 -8.54 20.10
CA GLY A 137 -12.82 -9.51 19.74
C GLY A 137 -12.37 -10.97 19.89
N LYS A 138 -13.35 -11.88 19.91
CA LYS A 138 -13.14 -13.33 20.13
C LYS A 138 -13.88 -14.19 19.10
N GLY A 139 -14.19 -13.60 17.95
CA GLY A 139 -14.88 -14.29 16.86
C GLY A 139 -14.10 -15.50 16.34
N PRO A 140 -14.79 -16.54 15.84
CA PRO A 140 -14.13 -17.68 15.19
C PRO A 140 -13.46 -17.24 13.86
N ASP A 141 -13.98 -16.20 13.24
CA ASP A 141 -13.43 -15.60 12.03
C ASP A 141 -12.57 -14.39 12.34
N CYS A 142 -11.36 -14.39 11.77
CA CYS A 142 -10.37 -13.35 11.98
C CYS A 142 -10.28 -12.42 10.76
N VAL A 143 -10.20 -11.12 11.03
CA VAL A 143 -9.94 -10.06 10.06
C VAL A 143 -8.56 -9.48 10.36
N LEU A 144 -7.62 -9.66 9.43
CA LEU A 144 -6.27 -9.13 9.49
C LEU A 144 -6.20 -7.81 8.70
N PHE A 145 -5.74 -6.74 9.36
CA PHE A 145 -5.62 -5.40 8.80
C PHE A 145 -4.16 -5.02 8.55
N LEU A 146 -3.84 -4.56 7.34
CA LEU A 146 -2.50 -4.13 6.94
C LEU A 146 -2.51 -2.63 6.63
N HIS A 147 -1.83 -1.83 7.45
CA HIS A 147 -1.69 -0.39 7.26
C HIS A 147 -0.64 -0.05 6.18
N GLY A 148 -0.61 1.22 5.74
CA GLY A 148 0.37 1.71 4.79
C GLY A 148 1.37 2.72 5.37
N PHE A 149 1.80 3.67 4.55
CA PHE A 149 2.77 4.71 4.88
C PHE A 149 2.08 6.09 4.97
N PRO A 150 2.43 6.95 5.95
CA PRO A 150 3.14 6.68 7.20
C PRO A 150 2.14 6.33 8.32
N GLU A 151 1.58 5.14 8.27
CA GLU A 151 0.52 4.69 9.19
C GLU A 151 1.04 3.71 10.25
N LEU A 152 0.12 3.19 11.06
CA LEU A 152 0.33 2.20 12.11
C LEU A 152 -0.91 1.30 12.21
N TRP A 153 -0.88 0.26 13.07
CA TRP A 153 -2.07 -0.49 13.47
C TRP A 153 -3.25 0.43 13.84
N TYR A 154 -2.92 1.57 14.47
CA TYR A 154 -3.87 2.57 14.96
C TYR A 154 -4.76 3.17 13.87
N SER A 155 -4.33 3.17 12.61
CA SER A 155 -5.16 3.59 11.47
C SER A 155 -6.41 2.73 11.29
N TRP A 156 -6.45 1.54 11.87
CA TRP A 156 -7.58 0.62 11.81
C TRP A 156 -8.48 0.64 13.05
N ARG A 157 -8.22 1.54 14.00
CA ARG A 157 -8.94 1.60 15.30
C ARG A 157 -10.45 1.54 15.16
N HIS A 158 -11.03 2.28 14.22
CA HIS A 158 -12.48 2.29 14.00
C HIS A 158 -13.00 0.95 13.45
N GLN A 159 -12.32 0.39 12.47
CA GLN A 159 -12.73 -0.87 11.84
C GLN A 159 -12.55 -2.06 12.79
N MET A 160 -11.51 -2.04 13.62
CA MET A 160 -11.28 -3.06 14.64
C MET A 160 -12.45 -3.10 15.65
N LEU A 161 -12.81 -1.94 16.23
CA LEU A 161 -13.94 -1.83 17.15
C LEU A 161 -15.25 -2.26 16.50
N HIS A 162 -15.52 -1.78 15.29
CA HIS A 162 -16.74 -2.09 14.56
C HIS A 162 -16.87 -3.60 14.30
N LEU A 163 -15.84 -4.25 13.76
CA LEU A 163 -15.91 -5.68 13.45
C LEU A 163 -15.93 -6.56 14.70
N SER A 164 -15.24 -6.16 15.79
CA SER A 164 -15.35 -6.90 17.05
C SER A 164 -16.76 -6.84 17.64
N ALA A 165 -17.44 -5.70 17.53
CA ALA A 165 -18.84 -5.57 17.95
C ALA A 165 -19.78 -6.45 17.12
N HIS A 166 -19.39 -6.78 15.89
CA HIS A 166 -20.12 -7.69 15.00
C HIS A 166 -19.63 -9.15 15.08
N GLY A 167 -18.89 -9.50 16.13
CA GLY A 167 -18.54 -10.89 16.43
C GLY A 167 -17.33 -11.44 15.68
N TYR A 168 -16.52 -10.58 15.05
CA TYR A 168 -15.24 -10.97 14.46
C TYR A 168 -14.09 -10.81 15.47
N ARG A 169 -12.98 -11.51 15.21
CA ARG A 169 -11.68 -11.22 15.83
C ARG A 169 -10.92 -10.27 14.89
N ALA A 170 -10.56 -9.09 15.36
CA ALA A 170 -9.83 -8.09 14.58
C ALA A 170 -8.37 -8.04 15.02
N ILE A 171 -7.45 -8.12 14.06
CA ILE A 171 -5.99 -8.12 14.30
C ILE A 171 -5.33 -7.10 13.39
N ALA A 172 -4.56 -6.17 13.95
CA ALA A 172 -3.77 -5.19 13.22
C ALA A 172 -2.33 -5.17 13.77
N PRO A 173 -1.35 -5.75 13.06
CA PRO A 173 0.05 -5.57 13.41
C PRO A 173 0.55 -4.18 13.03
N ASP A 174 1.56 -3.69 13.77
CA ASP A 174 2.51 -2.75 13.18
C ASP A 174 3.43 -3.55 12.24
N LEU A 175 3.48 -3.18 10.96
CA LEU A 175 4.30 -3.87 9.98
C LEU A 175 5.80 -3.68 10.28
N ARG A 176 6.64 -4.54 9.68
CA ARG A 176 8.10 -4.45 9.78
C ARG A 176 8.59 -3.01 9.61
N GLY A 177 9.34 -2.49 10.57
CA GLY A 177 9.87 -1.12 10.54
C GLY A 177 8.92 -0.01 10.97
N TYR A 178 7.75 -0.34 11.52
CA TYR A 178 6.78 0.62 12.02
C TYR A 178 6.49 0.44 13.51
N GLY A 179 6.09 1.54 14.15
CA GLY A 179 5.47 1.54 15.47
C GLY A 179 6.29 0.84 16.54
N ASP A 180 5.71 -0.18 17.17
CA ASP A 180 6.39 -0.97 18.20
C ASP A 180 6.99 -2.30 17.65
N THR A 181 6.99 -2.50 16.33
CA THR A 181 7.64 -3.63 15.65
C THR A 181 9.11 -3.32 15.34
N ASP A 182 9.96 -4.34 15.37
CA ASP A 182 11.39 -4.21 15.06
C ASP A 182 11.64 -3.52 13.71
N VAL A 183 12.75 -2.77 13.65
CA VAL A 183 13.19 -1.98 12.49
C VAL A 183 14.52 -2.54 11.95
N PRO A 184 14.51 -3.61 11.13
CA PRO A 184 15.71 -4.09 10.46
C PRO A 184 16.43 -2.94 9.72
N PRO A 185 17.76 -2.85 9.77
CA PRO A 185 18.47 -1.67 9.26
C PRO A 185 18.61 -1.65 7.72
N SER A 186 18.61 -2.81 7.07
CA SER A 186 18.84 -2.91 5.62
C SER A 186 17.56 -2.73 4.83
N ALA A 187 17.56 -1.88 3.80
CA ALA A 187 16.43 -1.73 2.87
C ALA A 187 16.09 -3.04 2.13
N THR A 188 17.08 -3.90 1.89
CA THR A 188 16.84 -5.22 1.26
C THR A 188 15.99 -6.15 2.13
N SER A 189 15.86 -5.86 3.43
CA SER A 189 15.00 -6.61 4.36
C SER A 189 13.54 -6.15 4.36
N TYR A 190 13.13 -5.30 3.41
CA TYR A 190 11.79 -4.72 3.30
C TYR A 190 11.12 -5.04 1.96
N THR A 191 11.56 -6.10 1.27
CA THR A 191 10.81 -6.57 0.09
C THR A 191 9.44 -7.05 0.53
N VAL A 192 8.45 -6.99 -0.38
CA VAL A 192 7.11 -7.51 -0.10
C VAL A 192 7.12 -8.97 0.35
N PHE A 193 8.14 -9.75 -0.03
CA PHE A 193 8.30 -11.14 0.39
C PHE A 193 8.69 -11.29 1.85
N HIS A 194 9.59 -10.45 2.37
CA HIS A 194 9.90 -10.45 3.82
C HIS A 194 8.64 -10.18 4.63
N VAL A 195 7.87 -9.17 4.21
CA VAL A 195 6.68 -8.74 4.95
C VAL A 195 5.56 -9.78 4.87
N VAL A 196 5.35 -10.42 3.71
CA VAL A 196 4.42 -11.56 3.64
C VAL A 196 4.93 -12.74 4.47
N GLY A 197 6.24 -12.98 4.54
CA GLY A 197 6.84 -13.98 5.43
C GLY A 197 6.51 -13.71 6.90
N ASP A 198 6.62 -12.44 7.32
CA ASP A 198 6.23 -12.00 8.66
C ASP A 198 4.74 -12.30 8.93
N LEU A 199 3.85 -12.04 7.96
CA LEU A 199 2.41 -12.28 8.08
C LEU A 199 2.05 -13.77 8.10
N VAL A 200 2.71 -14.60 7.29
CA VAL A 200 2.51 -16.06 7.32
C VAL A 200 2.91 -16.62 8.70
N ALA A 201 4.08 -16.22 9.20
CA ALA A 201 4.54 -16.62 10.54
C ALA A 201 3.62 -16.10 11.65
N LEU A 202 3.07 -14.89 11.50
CA LEU A 202 2.06 -14.37 12.42
C LEU A 202 0.79 -15.22 12.45
N LEU A 203 0.27 -15.63 11.29
CA LEU A 203 -0.91 -16.50 11.24
C LEU A 203 -0.62 -17.85 11.91
N ASP A 204 0.55 -18.43 11.65
CA ASP A 204 0.94 -19.72 12.25
C ASP A 204 1.09 -19.61 13.78
N GLU A 205 1.76 -18.56 14.29
CA GLU A 205 1.90 -18.30 15.74
C GLU A 205 0.54 -18.10 16.43
N LEU A 206 -0.43 -17.51 15.74
CA LEU A 206 -1.78 -17.30 16.24
C LEU A 206 -2.71 -18.51 16.03
N GLY A 207 -2.23 -19.59 15.40
CA GLY A 207 -3.02 -20.77 15.08
C GLY A 207 -4.14 -20.51 14.07
N LEU A 208 -3.95 -19.54 13.17
CA LEU A 208 -4.94 -19.13 12.17
C LEU A 208 -4.66 -19.78 10.81
N GLU A 209 -5.57 -20.65 10.38
CA GLU A 209 -5.45 -21.29 9.06
C GLU A 209 -5.78 -20.33 7.92
N LYS A 210 -6.87 -19.56 8.06
CA LYS A 210 -7.29 -18.56 7.08
C LYS A 210 -7.87 -17.31 7.74
N VAL A 211 -7.70 -16.17 7.08
CA VAL A 211 -8.24 -14.87 7.53
C VAL A 211 -8.98 -14.15 6.42
N PHE A 212 -9.88 -13.25 6.79
CA PHE A 212 -10.24 -12.13 5.93
C PHE A 212 -9.12 -11.10 5.98
N LEU A 213 -8.78 -10.54 4.83
CA LEU A 213 -7.67 -9.60 4.71
C LEU A 213 -8.18 -8.21 4.34
N VAL A 214 -7.66 -7.18 4.99
CA VAL A 214 -7.93 -5.77 4.68
C VAL A 214 -6.61 -5.04 4.52
N GLY A 215 -6.43 -4.28 3.44
CA GLY A 215 -5.20 -3.54 3.16
C GLY A 215 -5.44 -2.10 2.70
N HIS A 216 -4.52 -1.21 3.06
CA HIS A 216 -4.48 0.19 2.61
C HIS A 216 -3.05 0.59 2.24
N ASP A 217 -2.89 1.39 1.17
CA ASP A 217 -1.61 1.89 0.66
C ASP A 217 -0.53 0.76 0.54
N TRP A 218 0.59 0.82 1.26
CA TRP A 218 1.59 -0.24 1.26
C TRP A 218 1.04 -1.57 1.78
N GLY A 219 0.16 -1.53 2.77
CA GLY A 219 -0.60 -2.69 3.23
C GLY A 219 -1.45 -3.30 2.11
N ALA A 220 -1.97 -2.48 1.19
CA ALA A 220 -2.68 -2.96 0.01
C ALA A 220 -1.77 -3.64 -1.01
N MET A 221 -0.57 -3.09 -1.25
CA MET A 221 0.47 -3.72 -2.07
C MET A 221 0.87 -5.10 -1.50
N ILE A 222 1.09 -5.17 -0.19
CA ILE A 222 1.45 -6.41 0.51
C ILE A 222 0.28 -7.40 0.47
N ALA A 223 -0.96 -6.95 0.65
CA ALA A 223 -2.14 -7.79 0.57
C ALA A 223 -2.30 -8.43 -0.82
N TRP A 224 -2.02 -7.69 -1.89
CA TRP A 224 -1.98 -8.26 -3.24
C TRP A 224 -0.95 -9.37 -3.37
N THR A 225 0.29 -9.11 -2.94
CA THR A 225 1.36 -10.12 -2.95
C THR A 225 0.96 -11.34 -2.11
N PHE A 226 0.39 -11.13 -0.92
CA PHE A 226 -0.03 -12.23 -0.04
C PHE A 226 -1.09 -13.11 -0.71
N CYS A 227 -2.11 -12.50 -1.31
CA CYS A 227 -3.14 -13.24 -2.05
C CYS A 227 -2.60 -13.96 -3.30
N LEU A 228 -1.52 -13.43 -3.89
CA LEU A 228 -0.87 -14.02 -5.06
C LEU A 228 -0.04 -15.26 -4.69
N ILE A 229 0.68 -15.19 -3.57
CA ILE A 229 1.63 -16.24 -3.18
C ILE A 229 1.02 -17.29 -2.23
N ARG A 230 0.06 -16.90 -1.39
CA ARG A 230 -0.63 -17.76 -0.43
C ARG A 230 -2.15 -17.55 -0.44
N PRO A 231 -2.83 -17.75 -1.60
CA PRO A 231 -4.28 -17.66 -1.67
C PRO A 231 -4.98 -18.67 -0.74
N ASP A 232 -4.30 -19.76 -0.36
CA ASP A 232 -4.79 -20.76 0.58
C ASP A 232 -5.06 -20.19 1.98
N LYS A 233 -4.32 -19.15 2.40
CA LYS A 233 -4.45 -18.49 3.71
C LYS A 233 -5.53 -17.39 3.76
N ILE A 234 -6.14 -17.03 2.62
CA ILE A 234 -7.02 -15.86 2.53
C ILE A 234 -8.45 -16.29 2.14
N LYS A 235 -9.43 -15.90 2.95
CA LYS A 235 -10.86 -16.15 2.67
C LYS A 235 -11.41 -15.18 1.62
N ALA A 236 -11.19 -13.89 1.85
CA ALA A 236 -11.53 -12.80 0.94
C ALA A 236 -10.71 -11.55 1.29
N LEU A 237 -10.55 -10.65 0.32
CA LEU A 237 -9.77 -9.41 0.46
C LEU A 237 -10.67 -8.18 0.28
N VAL A 238 -10.60 -7.23 1.21
CA VAL A 238 -11.06 -5.86 1.01
C VAL A 238 -9.82 -4.98 0.86
N ASN A 239 -9.54 -4.50 -0.35
CA ASN A 239 -8.37 -3.68 -0.58
C ASN A 239 -8.74 -2.23 -0.89
N THR A 240 -7.86 -1.31 -0.50
CA THR A 240 -8.16 0.11 -0.59
C THR A 240 -6.99 0.90 -1.18
N SER A 241 -7.31 2.00 -1.88
CA SER A 241 -6.35 2.91 -2.52
C SER A 241 -5.55 2.31 -3.70
N ILE A 242 -4.76 1.26 -3.47
CA ILE A 242 -3.80 0.75 -4.46
C ILE A 242 -4.39 -0.40 -5.28
N VAL A 243 -4.56 -0.18 -6.60
CA VAL A 243 -4.97 -1.23 -7.54
C VAL A 243 -3.92 -2.32 -7.69
N PHE A 244 -4.33 -3.54 -8.04
CA PHE A 244 -3.39 -4.58 -8.43
C PHE A 244 -2.73 -4.21 -9.77
N GLN A 245 -1.43 -3.95 -9.74
CA GLN A 245 -0.62 -3.73 -10.95
C GLN A 245 0.12 -5.01 -11.33
N PRO A 246 -0.21 -5.64 -12.48
CA PRO A 246 0.55 -6.79 -12.95
C PRO A 246 1.99 -6.39 -13.25
N ARG A 247 2.93 -7.28 -12.94
CA ARG A 247 4.35 -7.05 -13.22
C ARG A 247 4.58 -6.79 -14.72
N ASN A 248 5.15 -5.63 -15.05
CA ASN A 248 5.68 -5.35 -16.39
C ASN A 248 7.12 -5.90 -16.48
N PRO A 249 7.41 -6.92 -17.31
CA PRO A 249 8.74 -7.52 -17.38
C PRO A 249 9.80 -6.60 -18.02
N ALA A 250 9.40 -5.52 -18.70
CA ALA A 250 10.31 -4.64 -19.40
C ALA A 250 10.80 -3.45 -18.55
N VAL A 251 10.08 -3.09 -17.48
CA VAL A 251 10.32 -1.84 -16.75
C VAL A 251 10.24 -2.08 -15.24
N GLN A 252 11.34 -1.80 -14.55
CA GLN A 252 11.37 -1.73 -13.09
C GLN A 252 10.51 -0.56 -12.57
N PRO A 253 9.78 -0.71 -11.46
CA PRO A 253 8.81 0.29 -11.00
C PRO A 253 9.38 1.69 -10.81
N ILE A 254 10.50 1.84 -10.09
CA ILE A 254 11.08 3.17 -9.82
C ILE A 254 11.61 3.80 -11.11
N GLN A 255 12.15 3.00 -12.03
CA GLN A 255 12.59 3.47 -13.34
C GLN A 255 11.42 3.93 -14.20
N GLY A 256 10.30 3.19 -14.17
CA GLY A 256 9.06 3.56 -14.85
C GLY A 256 8.48 4.87 -14.32
N TYR A 257 8.38 5.01 -13.00
CA TYR A 257 7.93 6.25 -12.37
C TYR A 257 8.86 7.43 -12.67
N ARG A 258 10.18 7.21 -12.62
CA ARG A 258 11.17 8.24 -13.00
C ARG A 258 11.02 8.67 -14.45
N ALA A 259 10.81 7.74 -15.37
CA ALA A 259 10.60 8.07 -16.79
C ALA A 259 9.31 8.85 -17.03
N LEU A 260 8.25 8.55 -16.27
CA LEU A 260 6.92 9.14 -16.46
C LEU A 260 6.74 10.48 -15.72
N LEU A 261 7.24 10.59 -14.50
CA LEU A 261 6.97 11.70 -13.58
C LEU A 261 8.24 12.48 -13.19
N GLY A 262 9.41 12.02 -13.62
CA GLY A 262 10.71 12.63 -13.35
C GLY A 262 11.25 12.32 -11.95
N ASP A 263 12.50 12.73 -11.71
CA ASP A 263 13.19 12.54 -10.41
C ASP A 263 12.54 13.29 -9.24
N GLY A 264 11.63 14.22 -9.53
CA GLY A 264 10.87 14.94 -8.53
C GLY A 264 9.77 14.11 -7.88
N PHE A 265 9.34 13.01 -8.49
CA PHE A 265 8.29 12.16 -7.93
C PHE A 265 8.71 11.59 -6.57
N TYR A 266 7.81 11.65 -5.57
CA TYR A 266 8.17 11.34 -4.18
C TYR A 266 8.80 9.97 -4.00
N MET A 267 8.34 8.93 -4.69
CA MET A 267 8.93 7.59 -4.60
C MET A 267 10.38 7.57 -5.10
N CYS A 268 10.70 8.35 -6.14
CA CYS A 268 12.06 8.53 -6.64
C CYS A 268 12.90 9.34 -5.63
N ARG A 269 12.32 10.34 -4.98
CA ARG A 269 12.97 11.15 -3.93
C ARG A 269 13.28 10.35 -2.66
N PHE A 270 12.53 9.29 -2.38
CA PHE A 270 12.73 8.41 -1.22
C PHE A 270 13.85 7.38 -1.40
N GLN A 271 14.36 7.20 -2.62
CA GLN A 271 15.34 6.15 -2.92
C GLN A 271 16.68 6.35 -2.22
N GLU A 272 17.14 7.59 -2.07
CA GLU A 272 18.45 7.86 -1.46
C GLU A 272 18.37 7.75 0.08
N PRO A 273 19.08 6.79 0.70
CA PRO A 273 19.04 6.62 2.16
C PRO A 273 19.53 7.87 2.89
N GLY A 274 18.82 8.27 3.94
CA GLY A 274 19.17 9.41 4.79
C GLY A 274 18.63 10.76 4.31
N LYS A 275 18.27 10.93 3.02
CA LYS A 275 17.78 12.23 2.52
C LYS A 275 16.37 12.54 3.01
N ALA A 276 15.42 11.64 2.80
CA ALA A 276 14.05 11.84 3.26
C ALA A 276 13.99 11.84 4.79
N GLU A 277 14.79 11.01 5.45
CA GLU A 277 14.93 10.98 6.91
C GLU A 277 15.39 12.33 7.46
N ALA A 278 16.45 12.93 6.89
CA ALA A 278 16.93 14.24 7.34
C ALA A 278 15.89 15.34 7.16
N ALA A 279 15.16 15.32 6.04
CA ALA A 279 14.07 16.25 5.77
C ALA A 279 12.88 16.08 6.74
N PHE A 280 12.53 14.83 7.10
CA PHE A 280 11.43 14.57 8.02
C PHE A 280 11.84 14.91 9.46
N ALA A 281 13.09 14.63 9.83
CA ALA A 281 13.64 14.97 11.13
C ALA A 281 13.71 16.49 11.35
N SER A 282 14.06 17.27 10.31
CA SER A 282 14.10 18.73 10.42
C SER A 282 12.71 19.36 10.59
N ALA A 283 11.67 18.74 10.02
CA ALA A 283 10.28 19.15 10.18
C ALA A 283 9.64 18.72 11.51
N GLY A 284 10.06 17.56 12.04
CA GLY A 284 9.47 16.93 13.21
C GLY A 284 8.26 16.05 12.87
N ALA A 285 8.10 14.93 13.59
CA ALA A 285 7.12 13.89 13.23
C ALA A 285 5.67 14.41 13.20
N GLN A 286 5.27 15.31 14.11
CA GLN A 286 3.94 15.90 14.10
C GLN A 286 3.64 16.64 12.79
N ALA A 287 4.57 17.45 12.29
CA ALA A 287 4.38 18.20 11.04
C ALA A 287 4.32 17.24 9.84
N VAL A 288 5.15 16.21 9.84
CA VAL A 288 5.18 15.17 8.81
C VAL A 288 3.84 14.43 8.76
N ILE A 289 3.39 13.90 9.89
CA ILE A 289 2.12 13.17 10.00
C ILE A 289 0.93 14.07 9.63
N SER A 290 0.88 15.28 10.18
CA SER A 290 -0.22 16.21 9.87
C SER A 290 -0.30 16.52 8.38
N THR A 291 0.85 16.71 7.73
CA THR A 291 0.92 17.00 6.29
C THR A 291 0.46 15.80 5.46
N PHE A 292 0.98 14.60 5.75
CA PHE A 292 0.61 13.39 5.00
C PHE A 292 -0.88 13.08 5.18
N LEU A 293 -1.36 12.96 6.42
CA LEU A 293 -2.74 12.56 6.68
C LEU A 293 -3.76 13.61 6.21
N SER A 294 -3.39 14.88 6.11
CA SER A 294 -4.30 15.94 5.64
C SER A 294 -4.28 16.15 4.12
N VAL A 295 -3.53 15.35 3.35
CA VAL A 295 -3.40 15.54 1.90
C VAL A 295 -4.74 15.27 1.20
N ARG A 296 -5.14 16.20 0.34
CA ARG A 296 -6.34 16.09 -0.53
C ARG A 296 -6.06 16.49 -1.97
N ASP A 297 -4.83 16.88 -2.29
CA ASP A 297 -4.45 17.15 -3.67
C ASP A 297 -4.42 15.81 -4.42
N VAL A 298 -5.17 15.76 -5.52
CA VAL A 298 -5.27 14.59 -6.39
C VAL A 298 -3.99 14.34 -7.18
N LYS A 299 -3.09 15.33 -7.27
CA LYS A 299 -1.89 15.21 -8.07
C LYS A 299 -0.84 14.37 -7.35
N PRO A 300 -0.20 13.41 -8.05
CA PRO A 300 0.95 12.69 -7.52
C PRO A 300 2.04 13.69 -7.08
N PRO A 301 2.56 13.59 -5.84
CA PRO A 301 3.54 14.56 -5.34
C PRO A 301 4.83 14.54 -6.17
N CYS A 302 5.04 15.60 -6.95
CA CYS A 302 6.24 15.81 -7.76
C CYS A 302 6.96 17.06 -7.27
N ILE A 303 7.98 16.86 -6.44
CA ILE A 303 8.74 17.92 -5.77
C ILE A 303 10.02 18.18 -6.57
N PRO A 304 10.22 19.39 -7.13
CA PRO A 304 11.42 19.71 -7.89
C PRO A 304 12.69 19.34 -7.13
N VAL A 305 13.69 18.77 -7.81
CA VAL A 305 14.81 18.11 -7.15
C VAL A 305 15.67 19.04 -6.27
N GLN A 306 15.68 20.32 -6.63
CA GLN A 306 16.34 21.42 -5.93
C GLN A 306 15.62 21.86 -4.64
N ILE A 307 14.36 21.46 -4.45
CA ILE A 307 13.57 21.78 -3.25
C ILE A 307 13.81 20.69 -2.21
N ASP A 308 14.22 21.10 -1.03
CA ASP A 308 14.33 20.20 0.12
C ASP A 308 12.97 19.61 0.48
N LEU A 309 12.91 18.30 0.72
CA LEU A 309 11.64 17.62 1.07
C LEU A 309 11.05 18.19 2.37
N GLY A 310 11.88 18.73 3.27
CA GLY A 310 11.46 19.37 4.51
C GLY A 310 10.52 20.55 4.27
N ALA A 311 10.65 21.24 3.13
CA ALA A 311 9.82 22.39 2.76
C ALA A 311 8.33 22.03 2.52
N LEU A 312 8.01 20.74 2.39
CA LEU A 312 6.64 20.25 2.27
C LEU A 312 5.90 20.26 3.60
N PHE A 313 6.64 20.14 4.71
CA PHE A 313 6.08 19.98 6.03
C PHE A 313 6.03 21.34 6.71
N LYS A 314 4.88 21.99 6.59
CA LYS A 314 4.61 23.27 7.26
C LYS A 314 3.94 23.00 8.59
N SER A 315 4.24 23.81 9.58
CA SER A 315 3.50 23.83 10.86
C SER A 315 3.07 25.27 11.16
N PRO A 316 1.81 25.52 11.59
CA PRO A 316 0.75 24.52 11.79
C PRO A 316 0.05 24.10 10.48
N VAL A 317 -0.35 22.82 10.39
CA VAL A 317 -1.29 22.32 9.37
C VAL A 317 -2.70 22.39 9.97
N ALA A 318 -3.66 22.96 9.22
CA ALA A 318 -5.05 22.87 9.63
C ALA A 318 -5.53 21.42 9.48
N LEU A 319 -5.79 20.74 10.60
CA LEU A 319 -6.23 19.36 10.60
C LEU A 319 -7.67 19.23 10.08
N PRO A 320 -7.97 18.24 9.24
CA PRO A 320 -9.34 17.95 8.85
C PRO A 320 -10.15 17.45 10.06
N SER A 321 -11.47 17.60 10.02
CA SER A 321 -12.35 17.28 11.16
C SER A 321 -12.33 15.82 11.62
N TRP A 322 -11.82 14.90 10.80
CA TRP A 322 -11.70 13.48 11.11
C TRP A 322 -10.36 13.12 11.79
N LEU A 323 -9.38 14.04 11.82
CA LEU A 323 -8.06 13.83 12.39
C LEU A 323 -7.87 14.76 13.59
N THR A 324 -7.82 14.20 14.79
CA THR A 324 -7.64 15.00 16.02
C THR A 324 -6.16 15.24 16.32
N GLU A 325 -5.87 16.24 17.17
CA GLU A 325 -4.51 16.44 17.68
C GLU A 325 -4.00 15.23 18.47
N GLU A 326 -4.89 14.51 19.17
CA GLU A 326 -4.54 13.29 19.89
C GLU A 326 -4.11 12.17 18.93
N ASP A 327 -4.82 11.99 17.82
CA ASP A 327 -4.43 11.05 16.77
C ASP A 327 -3.04 11.40 16.22
N VAL A 328 -2.81 12.67 15.84
CA VAL A 328 -1.50 13.13 15.34
C VAL A 328 -0.40 12.89 16.37
N ASN A 329 -0.66 13.18 17.64
CA ASN A 329 0.29 12.96 18.73
C ASN A 329 0.60 11.48 18.93
N TYR A 330 -0.40 10.60 18.76
CA TYR A 330 -0.19 9.16 18.82
C TYR A 330 0.81 8.71 17.75
N TYR A 331 0.57 9.02 16.48
CA TYR A 331 1.47 8.68 15.38
C TYR A 331 2.86 9.31 15.59
N ALA A 332 2.92 10.61 15.88
CA ALA A 332 4.18 11.33 16.07
C ALA A 332 5.02 10.70 17.19
N SER A 333 4.40 10.33 18.31
CA SER A 333 5.12 9.71 19.43
C SER A 333 5.79 8.37 19.09
N LYS A 334 5.28 7.66 18.08
CA LYS A 334 5.86 6.42 17.58
C LYS A 334 6.98 6.71 16.59
N PHE A 335 6.74 7.57 15.60
CA PHE A 335 7.75 7.95 14.61
C PHE A 335 8.92 8.76 15.21
N ASP A 336 8.73 9.47 16.32
CA ASP A 336 9.83 10.10 17.05
C ASP A 336 10.78 9.06 17.68
N LYS A 337 10.30 7.85 17.97
CA LYS A 337 11.12 6.75 18.50
C LYS A 337 11.79 5.94 17.41
N THR A 338 11.05 5.58 16.37
CA THR A 338 11.53 4.68 15.31
C THR A 338 12.19 5.39 14.13
N GLY A 339 11.89 6.68 13.95
CA GLY A 339 12.13 7.38 12.71
C GLY A 339 11.27 6.85 11.56
N PHE A 340 11.53 7.35 10.35
CA PHE A 340 10.78 6.99 9.15
C PHE A 340 11.51 6.00 8.23
N THR A 341 12.74 5.61 8.57
CA THR A 341 13.59 4.73 7.75
C THR A 341 12.90 3.42 7.40
N GLY A 342 12.22 2.79 8.36
CA GLY A 342 11.51 1.53 8.14
C GLY A 342 10.47 1.65 7.03
N GLY A 343 9.55 2.60 7.15
CA GLY A 343 8.55 2.86 6.11
C GLY A 343 9.14 3.29 4.76
N LEU A 344 10.20 4.10 4.77
CA LEU A 344 10.90 4.51 3.54
C LEU A 344 11.58 3.33 2.83
N ASN A 345 12.02 2.31 3.57
CA ASN A 345 12.69 1.15 3.01
C ASN A 345 11.79 0.28 2.12
N TYR A 346 10.46 0.31 2.30
CA TYR A 346 9.53 -0.36 1.39
C TYR A 346 9.66 0.20 -0.04
N TYR A 347 9.72 1.53 -0.17
CA TYR A 347 9.94 2.20 -1.46
C TYR A 347 11.30 1.87 -2.06
N ARG A 348 12.35 1.79 -1.23
CA ARG A 348 13.71 1.44 -1.66
C ARG A 348 13.82 -0.02 -2.12
N ALA A 349 12.96 -0.89 -1.58
CA ALA A 349 12.89 -2.29 -1.94
C ALA A 349 11.97 -2.59 -3.13
N MET A 350 11.35 -1.57 -3.78
CA MET A 350 10.40 -1.78 -4.87
C MET A 350 11.01 -2.50 -6.08
N ASP A 351 12.17 -2.04 -6.56
CA ASP A 351 12.81 -2.64 -7.74
C ASP A 351 13.28 -4.07 -7.42
N LEU A 352 13.83 -4.32 -6.23
CA LEU A 352 14.18 -5.67 -5.78
C LEU A 352 12.93 -6.57 -5.65
N SER A 353 11.82 -6.05 -5.12
CA SER A 353 10.54 -6.77 -5.05
C SER A 353 10.02 -7.10 -6.45
N TRP A 354 10.21 -6.22 -7.43
CA TRP A 354 9.89 -6.48 -8.83
C TRP A 354 10.77 -7.56 -9.44
N GLU A 355 12.06 -7.62 -9.11
CA GLU A 355 12.97 -8.68 -9.57
C GLU A 355 12.52 -10.04 -9.03
N LEU A 356 12.30 -10.12 -7.72
CA LEU A 356 11.91 -11.35 -7.03
C LEU A 356 10.50 -11.84 -7.43
N SER A 357 9.61 -10.95 -7.90
CA SER A 357 8.26 -11.31 -8.33
C SER A 357 8.18 -11.82 -9.78
N ALA A 358 9.31 -12.02 -10.47
CA ALA A 358 9.33 -12.50 -11.85
C ALA A 358 8.53 -13.80 -12.06
N ALA A 359 8.57 -14.73 -11.10
CA ALA A 359 7.87 -16.01 -11.14
C ALA A 359 6.33 -15.89 -11.25
N TRP A 360 5.75 -14.74 -10.89
CA TRP A 360 4.31 -14.49 -10.96
C TRP A 360 3.91 -13.55 -12.12
N THR A 361 4.79 -13.36 -13.11
CA THR A 361 4.45 -12.56 -14.30
C THR A 361 3.24 -13.16 -15.02
N GLY A 362 2.18 -12.39 -15.19
CA GLY A 362 0.95 -12.83 -15.86
C GLY A 362 -0.04 -13.59 -14.96
N SER A 363 0.31 -13.83 -13.69
CA SER A 363 -0.58 -14.48 -12.73
C SER A 363 -1.78 -13.60 -12.35
N GLN A 364 -2.87 -14.25 -11.94
CA GLN A 364 -4.10 -13.61 -11.50
C GLN A 364 -4.28 -13.76 -9.99
N ILE A 365 -4.95 -12.80 -9.35
CA ILE A 365 -5.44 -12.91 -7.98
C ILE A 365 -6.70 -13.78 -7.98
N LYS A 366 -6.67 -14.90 -7.27
CA LYS A 366 -7.74 -15.91 -7.28
C LYS A 366 -8.66 -15.89 -6.05
N VAL A 367 -8.45 -14.96 -5.13
CA VAL A 367 -9.34 -14.77 -3.97
C VAL A 367 -10.50 -13.83 -4.33
N PRO A 368 -11.67 -13.90 -3.66
CA PRO A 368 -12.72 -12.89 -3.78
C PRO A 368 -12.23 -11.52 -3.32
N VAL A 369 -12.55 -10.46 -4.06
CA VAL A 369 -12.05 -9.12 -3.77
C VAL A 369 -13.14 -8.07 -3.81
N LYS A 370 -13.15 -7.19 -2.81
CA LYS A 370 -13.80 -5.88 -2.87
C LYS A 370 -12.74 -4.78 -2.88
N PHE A 371 -12.91 -3.77 -3.71
CA PHE A 371 -11.96 -2.66 -3.82
C PHE A 371 -12.64 -1.31 -3.58
N LEU A 372 -12.03 -0.48 -2.74
CA LEU A 372 -12.51 0.86 -2.42
C LEU A 372 -11.43 1.90 -2.72
N ILE A 373 -11.82 3.05 -3.24
CA ILE A 373 -10.91 4.17 -3.48
C ILE A 373 -11.64 5.50 -3.35
N GLY A 374 -10.99 6.51 -2.78
CA GLY A 374 -11.52 7.86 -2.77
C GLY A 374 -11.39 8.52 -4.15
N ASP A 375 -12.38 9.31 -4.56
CA ASP A 375 -12.31 10.06 -5.82
C ASP A 375 -11.21 11.15 -5.81
N LEU A 376 -10.78 11.58 -4.61
CA LEU A 376 -9.67 12.51 -4.40
C LEU A 376 -8.35 11.80 -4.03
N ASP A 377 -8.31 10.46 -3.99
CA ASP A 377 -7.09 9.71 -3.71
C ASP A 377 -6.06 9.92 -4.84
N LEU A 378 -4.88 10.45 -4.51
CA LEU A 378 -3.80 10.69 -5.48
C LEU A 378 -3.47 9.47 -6.34
N THR A 379 -3.59 8.26 -5.80
CA THR A 379 -3.26 7.00 -6.47
C THR A 379 -4.29 6.66 -7.55
N TYR A 380 -5.54 7.10 -7.37
CA TYR A 380 -6.59 7.00 -8.38
C TYR A 380 -6.30 7.87 -9.61
N HIS A 381 -5.49 8.94 -9.42
CA HIS A 381 -5.09 9.86 -10.48
C HIS A 381 -3.67 9.59 -10.99
N PHE A 382 -3.05 8.47 -10.59
CA PHE A 382 -1.83 8.01 -11.26
C PHE A 382 -2.14 7.72 -12.74
N PRO A 383 -1.25 8.07 -13.68
CA PRO A 383 -1.52 7.91 -15.09
C PRO A 383 -1.93 6.47 -15.45
N GLY A 384 -3.09 6.33 -16.07
CA GLY A 384 -3.64 5.04 -16.51
C GLY A 384 -4.47 4.27 -15.48
N VAL A 385 -4.51 4.67 -14.20
CA VAL A 385 -5.25 3.90 -13.16
C VAL A 385 -6.76 3.88 -13.41
N LYS A 386 -7.37 5.04 -13.72
CA LYS A 386 -8.81 5.12 -14.07
C LYS A 386 -9.16 4.24 -15.26
N ASP A 387 -8.40 4.39 -16.34
CA ASP A 387 -8.56 3.58 -17.56
C ASP A 387 -8.43 2.07 -17.25
N TYR A 388 -7.44 1.70 -16.43
CA TYR A 388 -7.24 0.31 -16.02
C TYR A 388 -8.41 -0.27 -15.22
N ILE A 389 -9.05 0.55 -14.36
CA ILE A 389 -10.25 0.17 -13.61
C ILE A 389 -11.46 0.05 -14.56
N ASP A 390 -11.73 1.11 -15.33
CA ASP A 390 -12.98 1.28 -16.08
C ASP A 390 -13.04 0.40 -17.34
N ASN A 391 -11.90 0.11 -17.96
CA ASN A 391 -11.81 -0.64 -19.22
C ASN A 391 -11.41 -2.12 -19.03
N GLY A 392 -11.64 -2.67 -17.83
CA GLY A 392 -11.55 -4.10 -17.55
C GLY A 392 -10.15 -4.66 -17.35
N GLY A 393 -9.11 -3.82 -17.38
CA GLY A 393 -7.73 -4.21 -17.07
C GLY A 393 -7.62 -4.80 -15.67
N PHE A 394 -8.22 -4.16 -14.67
CA PHE A 394 -8.19 -4.62 -13.29
C PHE A 394 -8.93 -5.96 -13.13
N LYS A 395 -10.13 -6.07 -13.70
CA LYS A 395 -10.95 -7.29 -13.68
C LYS A 395 -10.28 -8.47 -14.40
N LYS A 396 -9.44 -8.20 -15.42
CA LYS A 396 -8.65 -9.23 -16.12
C LYS A 396 -7.67 -9.93 -15.19
N TYR A 397 -7.02 -9.19 -14.28
CA TYR A 397 -6.04 -9.78 -13.35
C TYR A 397 -6.65 -10.18 -12.00
N VAL A 398 -7.80 -9.62 -11.65
CA VAL A 398 -8.57 -9.96 -10.44
C VAL A 398 -9.96 -10.46 -10.86
N PRO A 399 -10.08 -11.68 -11.39
CA PRO A 399 -11.34 -12.19 -11.95
C PRO A 399 -12.52 -12.22 -10.97
N LEU A 400 -12.26 -12.31 -9.66
CA LEU A 400 -13.27 -12.32 -8.61
C LEU A 400 -13.49 -10.94 -7.95
N LEU A 401 -13.06 -9.85 -8.59
CA LEU A 401 -13.29 -8.47 -8.15
C LEU A 401 -14.79 -8.11 -8.24
N GLU A 402 -15.40 -7.71 -7.12
CA GLU A 402 -16.73 -7.06 -7.14
C GLU A 402 -16.66 -5.68 -7.80
N GLN A 403 -17.80 -5.02 -7.99
CA GLN A 403 -17.82 -3.66 -8.50
C GLN A 403 -16.92 -2.76 -7.64
N VAL A 404 -16.02 -2.01 -8.29
CA VAL A 404 -15.16 -1.03 -7.63
C VAL A 404 -16.03 0.06 -7.01
N VAL A 405 -15.76 0.37 -5.74
CA VAL A 405 -16.41 1.45 -5.02
C VAL A 405 -15.52 2.69 -5.09
N VAL A 406 -16.01 3.74 -5.74
CA VAL A 406 -15.38 5.06 -5.73
C VAL A 406 -16.16 5.95 -4.76
N MET A 407 -15.51 6.38 -3.68
CA MET A 407 -16.13 7.17 -2.61
C MET A 407 -16.01 8.66 -2.92
N GLU A 408 -17.15 9.34 -3.02
CA GLU A 408 -17.22 10.76 -3.40
C GLU A 408 -16.72 11.70 -2.28
N GLY A 409 -15.86 12.65 -2.64
CA GLY A 409 -15.28 13.63 -1.74
C GLY A 409 -14.29 13.06 -0.73
N VAL A 410 -13.78 11.85 -0.94
CA VAL A 410 -12.87 11.14 -0.02
C VAL A 410 -11.47 11.10 -0.61
N ALA A 411 -10.46 11.42 0.20
CA ALA A 411 -9.07 11.39 -0.21
C ALA A 411 -8.42 10.01 0.06
N HIS A 412 -7.11 10.00 0.28
CA HIS A 412 -6.32 8.78 0.39
C HIS A 412 -6.67 7.94 1.63
N PHE A 413 -6.70 8.55 2.82
CA PHE A 413 -6.88 7.84 4.11
C PHE A 413 -8.36 7.55 4.44
N LEU A 414 -9.06 6.89 3.51
CA LEU A 414 -10.51 6.66 3.56
C LEU A 414 -10.98 5.91 4.80
N ASN A 415 -10.19 4.96 5.32
CA ASN A 415 -10.46 4.22 6.55
C ASN A 415 -10.55 5.11 7.80
N GLN A 416 -9.92 6.29 7.78
CA GLN A 416 -9.99 7.27 8.85
C GLN A 416 -10.93 8.43 8.52
N GLU A 417 -11.01 8.84 7.24
CA GLU A 417 -11.87 9.95 6.79
C GLU A 417 -13.36 9.58 6.76
N ARG A 418 -13.69 8.33 6.41
CA ARG A 418 -15.05 7.76 6.37
C ARG A 418 -15.08 6.41 7.10
N PRO A 419 -14.80 6.40 8.41
CA PRO A 419 -14.56 5.15 9.14
C PRO A 419 -15.80 4.25 9.22
N GLU A 420 -16.99 4.83 9.36
CA GLU A 420 -18.27 4.11 9.42
C GLU A 420 -18.55 3.41 8.08
N GLU A 421 -18.50 4.15 6.97
CA GLU A 421 -18.77 3.63 5.62
C GLU A 421 -17.78 2.54 5.21
N VAL A 422 -16.49 2.72 5.51
CA VAL A 422 -15.47 1.69 5.24
C VAL A 422 -15.70 0.45 6.09
N SER A 423 -16.05 0.60 7.37
CA SER A 423 -16.36 -0.51 8.26
C SER A 423 -17.55 -1.33 7.76
N GLU A 424 -18.62 -0.64 7.35
CA GLU A 424 -19.82 -1.26 6.77
C GLU A 424 -19.49 -1.99 5.47
N HIS A 425 -18.69 -1.39 4.59
CA HIS A 425 -18.28 -2.06 3.37
C HIS A 425 -17.45 -3.32 3.60
N ILE A 426 -16.59 -3.33 4.62
CA ILE A 426 -15.85 -4.52 5.03
C ILE A 426 -16.83 -5.58 5.55
N TYR A 427 -17.65 -5.22 6.55
CA TYR A 427 -18.62 -6.13 7.17
C TYR A 427 -19.56 -6.76 6.13
N ASP A 428 -20.15 -5.95 5.26
CA ASP A 428 -21.10 -6.39 4.24
C ASP A 428 -20.50 -7.32 3.19
N PHE A 429 -19.20 -7.23 2.96
CA PHE A 429 -18.50 -8.10 2.05
C PHE A 429 -18.11 -9.42 2.71
N ILE A 430 -17.50 -9.37 3.89
CA ILE A 430 -17.00 -10.57 4.57
C ILE A 430 -18.12 -11.48 5.07
N LYS A 431 -19.31 -10.93 5.41
CA LYS A 431 -20.49 -11.70 5.83
C LYS A 431 -21.07 -12.64 4.75
N LYS A 432 -20.58 -12.55 3.51
CA LYS A 432 -20.99 -13.40 2.39
C LYS A 432 -20.33 -14.78 2.41
N PHE A 433 -19.29 -14.95 3.23
CA PHE A 433 -18.47 -16.16 3.39
C PHE A 433 -18.63 -16.71 4.81
#